data_AF-A0A5M8PUT4-F1
#
_entry.id   AF-A0A5M8PUT4-F1
#
_cell.length_a   1.000
_cell.length_b   1.000
_cell.length_c   1.000
_cell.angle_alpha   90.00
_cell.angle_beta   90.00
_cell.angle_gamma   90.00
#
_symmetry.space_group_name_H-M   'P 1'
#
loop_
_entity.id
_entity.type
_entity.pdbx_description
1 polymer ?
#
loop_
_entity_poly.entity_id
_entity_poly.type
_entity_poly.pdbx_seq_one_letter_code
_entity_poly.pdbx_strand_id
1 'polypeptide(L)'
;MASAASDLLAHFKLEAEIFPTHTSHISYRNDQARARRKEKVENRWYKDKVLGHGSFGEVCLEVCRQGDNIGDTRAVKKIEKVKMRSWEVDYERELLALAKFSKVQDKEEDVLVKFFGLF
;
A
#
# COMPACT_ATOMS: atom_id res chain seq x y z
N MET A 1 20.08 -15.00 -6.95
CA MET A 1 18.72 -15.52 -7.24
C MET A 1 17.77 -14.88 -6.25
N ALA A 2 16.78 -14.11 -6.71
CA ALA A 2 15.76 -13.56 -5.80
C ALA A 2 14.94 -14.72 -5.21
N SER A 3 14.53 -14.62 -3.94
CA SER A 3 13.68 -15.63 -3.31
C SER A 3 12.21 -15.40 -3.71
N ALA A 4 11.39 -16.45 -3.71
CA ALA A 4 9.95 -16.32 -4.00
C ALA A 4 9.23 -15.31 -3.07
N ALA A 5 9.74 -15.12 -1.85
CA ALA A 5 9.27 -14.10 -0.92
C ALA A 5 9.59 -12.68 -1.41
N SER A 6 10.81 -12.46 -1.93
CA SER A 6 11.21 -11.19 -2.54
C SER A 6 10.35 -10.84 -3.76
N ASP A 7 10.07 -11.84 -4.61
CA ASP A 7 9.24 -11.64 -5.81
C ASP A 7 7.79 -11.29 -5.43
N LEU A 8 7.28 -11.89 -4.36
CA LEU A 8 5.95 -11.60 -3.83
C LEU A 8 5.86 -10.15 -3.32
N LEU A 9 6.84 -9.69 -2.53
CA LEU A 9 6.85 -8.30 -2.06
C LEU A 9 7.03 -7.31 -3.22
N ALA A 10 7.85 -7.66 -4.22
CA ALA A 10 8.03 -6.85 -5.42
C ALA A 10 6.72 -6.65 -6.20
N HIS A 11 5.85 -7.67 -6.22
CA HIS A 11 4.52 -7.57 -6.85
C HIS A 11 3.60 -6.53 -6.17
N PHE A 12 3.74 -6.35 -4.86
CA PHE A 12 2.95 -5.39 -4.08
C PHE A 12 3.63 -4.02 -3.94
N LYS A 13 4.81 -3.82 -4.55
CA LYS A 13 5.50 -2.54 -4.51
C LYS A 13 4.77 -1.54 -5.43
N LEU A 14 4.30 -0.45 -4.84
CA LEU A 14 3.63 0.63 -5.55
C LEU A 14 4.66 1.62 -6.10
N GLU A 15 4.38 2.14 -7.30
CA GLU A 15 5.10 3.31 -7.84
C GLU A 15 4.56 4.54 -7.12
N ALA A 16 5.25 4.98 -6.07
CA ALA A 16 4.81 6.08 -5.23
C ALA A 16 5.97 6.99 -4.78
N GLU A 17 5.65 8.27 -4.62
CA GLU A 17 6.52 9.30 -4.07
C GLU A 17 5.87 9.91 -2.82
N ILE A 18 6.64 10.06 -1.75
CA ILE A 18 6.16 10.57 -0.46
C ILE A 18 6.50 12.05 -0.34
N PHE A 19 5.49 12.89 -0.21
CA PHE A 19 5.62 14.31 0.11
C PHE A 19 5.19 14.58 1.57
N PRO A 20 5.50 15.76 2.12
CA PRO A 20 5.09 16.11 3.48
C PRO A 20 3.57 15.97 3.69
N THR A 21 2.77 16.45 2.73
CA THR A 21 1.30 16.55 2.82
C THR A 21 0.55 15.39 2.18
N HIS A 22 1.17 14.68 1.24
CA HIS A 22 0.50 13.65 0.46
C HIS A 22 1.48 12.60 -0.07
N THR A 23 0.94 11.48 -0.51
CA THR A 23 1.65 10.49 -1.33
C THR A 23 1.11 10.55 -2.75
N SER A 24 1.99 10.72 -3.73
CA SER A 24 1.65 10.52 -5.14
C SER A 24 1.82 9.04 -5.47
N HIS A 25 0.78 8.40 -6.01
CA HIS A 25 0.75 6.99 -6.35
C HIS A 25 0.24 6.81 -7.78
N ILE A 26 1.05 6.15 -8.59
CA ILE A 26 0.73 5.84 -9.97
C ILE A 26 -0.06 4.54 -10.04
N SER A 27 -1.26 4.64 -10.60
CA SER A 27 -2.11 3.50 -10.94
C SER A 27 -2.25 3.37 -12.45
N TYR A 28 -2.66 2.19 -12.90
CA TYR A 28 -2.92 1.91 -14.31
C TYR A 28 -4.37 1.54 -14.50
N ARG A 29 -5.06 2.26 -15.39
CA ARG A 29 -6.44 1.95 -15.75
C ARG A 29 -6.51 1.30 -17.12
N ASN A 30 -7.37 0.28 -17.23
CA ASN A 30 -7.67 -0.35 -18.51
C ASN A 30 -8.79 0.47 -19.18
N ASP A 31 -8.47 1.14 -20.30
CA ASP A 31 -9.50 1.71 -21.17
C ASP A 31 -10.03 0.60 -22.08
N GLN A 32 -11.06 -0.12 -21.60
CA GLN A 32 -11.70 -1.19 -22.36
C GLN A 32 -12.39 -0.69 -23.63
N ALA A 33 -12.76 0.60 -23.70
CA ALA A 33 -13.49 1.16 -24.83
C ALA A 33 -12.60 1.45 -26.05
N ARG A 34 -11.28 1.59 -25.86
CA ARG A 34 -10.37 2.05 -26.94
C ARG A 34 -9.24 1.08 -27.29
N ALA A 35 -9.20 -0.13 -26.72
CA ALA A 35 -8.13 -1.11 -26.94
C ALA A 35 -6.70 -0.51 -26.82
N ARG A 36 -6.54 0.55 -26.01
CA ARG A 36 -5.29 1.29 -25.85
C ARG A 36 -4.48 0.75 -24.68
N ARG A 37 -3.16 1.01 -24.76
CA ARG A 37 -2.17 0.80 -23.69
C ARG A 37 -2.70 1.39 -22.37
N LYS A 38 -2.54 0.65 -21.27
CA LYS A 38 -2.96 1.05 -19.91
C LYS A 38 -2.62 2.52 -19.65
N GLU A 39 -3.62 3.34 -19.35
CA GLU A 39 -3.42 4.75 -19.07
C GLU A 39 -2.77 4.91 -17.69
N LYS A 40 -1.68 5.68 -17.64
CA LYS A 40 -0.97 6.02 -16.40
C LYS A 40 -1.75 7.12 -15.70
N VAL A 41 -2.26 6.83 -14.51
CA VAL A 41 -3.04 7.79 -13.71
C VAL A 41 -2.31 8.07 -12.41
N GLU A 42 -1.91 9.33 -12.22
CA GLU A 42 -1.34 9.81 -10.96
C GLU A 42 -2.47 10.10 -9.96
N ASN A 43 -2.47 9.42 -8.81
CA ASN A 43 -3.40 9.66 -7.71
C ASN A 43 -2.67 10.33 -6.55
N ARG A 44 -3.26 11.36 -5.96
CA ARG A 44 -2.71 12.04 -4.79
C ARG A 44 -3.53 11.72 -3.55
N TRP A 45 -2.87 11.09 -2.59
CA TRP A 45 -3.43 10.66 -1.31
C TRP A 45 -2.98 11.62 -0.22
N TYR A 46 -3.88 12.47 0.26
CA TYR A 46 -3.56 13.49 1.25
C TYR A 46 -3.68 12.91 2.65
N LYS A 47 -2.68 13.16 3.50
CA LYS A 47 -2.76 12.81 4.91
C LYS A 47 -3.88 13.62 5.57
N ASP A 48 -4.73 12.94 6.32
CA ASP A 48 -5.87 13.54 6.98
C ASP A 48 -5.69 13.55 8.51
N LYS A 49 -5.71 12.37 9.13
CA LYS A 49 -5.53 12.24 10.58
C LYS A 49 -4.77 10.98 10.97
N VAL A 50 -4.21 10.99 12.17
CA VAL A 50 -3.62 9.80 12.77
C VAL A 50 -4.74 8.90 13.30
N LEU A 51 -4.72 7.63 12.90
CA LEU A 51 -5.66 6.59 13.34
C LEU A 51 -5.15 5.86 14.59
N GLY A 52 -3.84 5.76 14.75
CA GLY A 52 -3.24 5.14 15.93
C GLY A 52 -1.73 5.06 15.89
N HIS A 53 -1.15 4.78 17.05
CA HIS A 53 0.28 4.56 17.23
C HIS A 53 0.52 3.16 17.76
N GLY A 54 1.45 2.44 17.13
CA GLY A 54 1.95 1.16 17.61
C GLY A 54 3.41 1.24 17.99
N SER A 55 3.96 0.15 18.52
CA SER A 55 5.36 0.09 18.95
C SER A 55 6.36 0.38 17.84
N PHE A 56 5.99 0.16 16.57
CA PHE A 56 6.90 0.24 15.43
C PHE A 56 6.45 1.23 14.34
N GLY A 57 5.53 2.14 14.67
CA GLY A 57 5.08 3.12 13.71
C GLY A 57 3.73 3.76 14.01
N GLU A 58 3.34 4.62 13.10
CA GLU A 58 2.08 5.37 13.12
C GLU A 58 1.20 4.91 11.96
N VAL A 59 -0.11 4.80 12.20
CA VAL A 59 -1.10 4.57 11.15
C VAL A 59 -1.85 5.87 10.91
N CYS A 60 -1.82 6.37 9.67
CA CYS A 60 -2.57 7.55 9.26
C CYS A 60 -3.68 7.19 8.26
N LEU A 61 -4.74 7.98 8.29
CA LEU A 61 -5.75 8.03 7.25
C LEU A 61 -5.23 8.91 6.13
N GLU A 62 -5.28 8.39 4.91
CA GLU A 62 -5.09 9.19 3.70
C GLU A 62 -6.37 9.18 2.86
N VAL A 63 -6.66 10.32 2.24
CA VAL A 63 -7.87 10.54 1.44
C VAL A 63 -7.48 11.01 0.06
N CYS A 64 -8.06 10.41 -0.97
CA CYS A 64 -7.95 10.89 -2.33
C CYS A 64 -8.91 12.06 -2.54
N ARG A 65 -8.37 13.22 -2.95
CA ARG A 65 -9.14 14.47 -3.11
C ARG A 65 -9.28 14.91 -4.58
N GLN A 66 -8.80 14.09 -5.53
CA GLN A 66 -8.72 14.44 -6.95
C GLN A 66 -8.94 13.22 -7.84
N GLY A 67 -9.34 13.44 -9.10
CA GLY A 67 -9.58 12.37 -10.08
C GLY A 67 -10.83 11.54 -9.79
N ASP A 68 -10.97 10.38 -10.43
CA ASP A 68 -12.21 9.59 -10.30
C ASP A 68 -12.32 8.82 -8.97
N ASN A 69 -11.25 8.84 -8.15
CA ASN A 69 -11.19 8.20 -6.84
C ASN A 69 -11.47 9.22 -5.71
N ILE A 70 -12.10 10.36 -6.00
CA ILE A 70 -12.41 11.38 -4.98
C ILE A 70 -13.25 10.76 -3.86
N GLY A 71 -12.80 10.95 -2.62
CA GLY A 71 -13.46 10.42 -1.43
C GLY A 71 -12.96 9.04 -1.01
N ASP A 72 -12.18 8.35 -1.85
CA ASP A 72 -11.55 7.10 -1.46
C ASP A 72 -10.59 7.32 -0.30
N THR A 73 -10.58 6.37 0.63
CA THR A 73 -9.75 6.43 1.83
C THR A 73 -8.88 5.19 1.96
N ARG A 74 -7.71 5.34 2.58
CA ARG A 74 -6.83 4.24 2.93
C ARG A 74 -6.14 4.46 4.26
N ALA A 75 -5.79 3.38 4.95
CA ALA A 75 -4.89 3.40 6.08
C ALA A 75 -3.45 3.16 5.60
N VAL A 76 -2.51 4.00 6.02
CA VAL A 76 -1.08 3.85 5.72
C VAL A 76 -0.32 3.74 7.04
N LYS A 77 0.43 2.65 7.21
CA LYS A 77 1.32 2.45 8.35
C LYS A 77 2.72 2.91 7.98
N LYS A 78 3.20 4.00 8.59
CA LYS A 78 4.60 4.41 8.50
C LYS A 78 5.44 3.54 9.43
N ILE A 79 6.36 2.77 8.87
CA ILE A 79 7.22 1.86 9.62
C ILE A 79 8.52 2.55 10.07
N GLU A 80 8.84 2.47 11.36
CA GLU A 80 10.09 2.99 11.93
C GLU A 80 11.23 1.98 11.82
N LYS A 81 11.83 1.87 10.63
CA LYS A 81 12.87 0.86 10.34
C LYS A 81 14.07 0.90 11.30
N VAL A 82 14.47 2.08 11.78
CA VAL A 82 15.58 2.22 12.74
C VAL A 82 15.24 1.54 14.07
N LYS A 83 14.03 1.78 14.58
CA LYS A 83 13.55 1.19 15.83
C LYS A 83 13.38 -0.32 15.72
N MET A 84 12.80 -0.79 14.63
CA MET A 84 12.68 -2.23 14.37
C MET A 84 14.05 -2.93 14.32
N ARG A 85 15.05 -2.33 13.66
CA ARG A 85 16.43 -2.86 13.67
C ARG A 85 17.01 -2.94 15.07
N SER A 86 16.80 -1.91 15.90
CA SER A 86 17.32 -1.91 17.28
C SER A 86 16.69 -2.98 18.17
N TRP A 87 15.51 -3.48 17.81
CA TRP A 87 14.79 -4.54 18.53
C TRP A 87 14.86 -5.89 17.80
N GLU A 88 15.70 -6.00 16.76
CA GLU A 88 15.86 -7.21 15.94
C GLU A 88 14.55 -7.72 15.32
N VAL A 89 13.61 -6.80 15.05
CA VAL A 89 12.30 -7.12 14.46
C VAL A 89 12.39 -7.18 12.94
N ASP A 90 12.09 -8.35 12.40
CA ASP A 90 11.99 -8.59 10.96
C ASP A 90 10.61 -8.16 10.42
N TYR A 91 10.54 -6.93 9.92
CA TYR A 91 9.32 -6.35 9.36
C TYR A 91 8.91 -6.97 8.02
N GLU A 92 9.83 -7.67 7.33
CA GLU A 92 9.51 -8.35 6.08
C GLU A 92 8.52 -9.49 6.32
N ARG A 93 8.53 -10.11 7.51
CA ARG A 93 7.54 -11.13 7.89
C ARG A 93 6.12 -10.58 7.93
N GLU A 94 5.92 -9.38 8.48
CA GLU A 94 4.59 -8.73 8.51
C GLU A 94 4.12 -8.42 7.08
N LEU A 95 5.00 -7.86 6.24
CA LEU A 95 4.69 -7.57 4.84
C LEU A 95 4.38 -8.84 4.04
N LEU A 96 5.13 -9.91 4.26
CA LEU A 96 4.92 -11.20 3.60
C LEU A 96 3.59 -11.85 4.01
N ALA A 97 3.19 -11.71 5.28
CA ALA A 97 1.89 -12.18 5.73
C ALA A 97 0.76 -11.45 4.99
N LEU A 98 0.79 -10.10 4.97
CA LEU A 98 -0.20 -9.29 4.25
C LEU A 98 -0.25 -9.63 2.75
N ALA A 99 0.90 -9.77 2.11
CA ALA A 99 1.00 -10.11 0.70
C ALA A 99 0.46 -11.53 0.39
N LYS A 100 0.68 -12.50 1.29
CA LYS A 100 0.12 -13.85 1.15
C LYS A 100 -1.41 -13.83 1.30
N PHE A 101 -1.92 -13.21 2.36
CA PHE A 101 -3.37 -13.13 2.60
C PHE A 101 -4.12 -12.40 1.49
N SER A 102 -3.48 -11.42 0.83
CA SER A 102 -4.08 -10.71 -0.31
C SER A 102 -4.22 -11.55 -1.59
N LYS A 103 -3.53 -12.69 -1.66
CA LYS A 103 -3.63 -13.62 -2.80
C LYS A 103 -4.58 -14.80 -2.54
N VAL A 104 -5.03 -14.96 -1.30
CA VAL A 104 -5.96 -16.03 -0.94
C VAL A 104 -7.35 -15.63 -1.43
N GLN A 105 -7.67 -15.98 -2.68
CA GLN A 105 -9.00 -15.82 -3.32
C GLN A 105 -10.01 -16.86 -2.79
N ASP A 106 -10.02 -17.12 -1.49
CA ASP A 106 -10.99 -18.02 -0.86
C ASP A 106 -12.08 -17.23 -0.15
N LYS A 107 -13.15 -17.94 0.23
CA LYS A 107 -14.40 -17.47 0.85
C LYS A 107 -14.25 -16.56 2.09
N GLU A 108 -13.03 -16.31 2.54
CA GLU A 108 -12.65 -15.50 3.70
C GLU A 108 -12.13 -14.10 3.31
N GLU A 109 -12.09 -13.72 2.01
CA GLU A 109 -11.69 -12.36 1.60
C GLU A 109 -12.48 -11.26 2.34
N ASP A 110 -13.76 -11.51 2.66
CA ASP A 110 -14.62 -10.55 3.35
C ASP A 110 -14.25 -10.32 4.83
N VAL A 111 -13.45 -11.20 5.44
CA VAL A 111 -13.05 -11.08 6.86
C VAL A 111 -11.63 -10.54 7.06
N LEU A 112 -10.87 -10.37 5.97
CA LEU A 112 -9.50 -9.87 6.02
C LEU A 112 -9.40 -8.43 5.50
N VAL A 113 -8.48 -7.67 6.09
CA VAL A 113 -8.18 -6.33 5.59
C VAL A 113 -7.44 -6.44 4.27
N LYS A 114 -7.98 -5.81 3.23
CA LYS A 114 -7.33 -5.73 1.91
C LYS A 114 -6.02 -4.96 2.01
N PHE A 115 -4.93 -5.60 1.62
CA PHE A 115 -3.62 -4.94 1.53
C PHE A 115 -3.38 -4.44 0.10
N PHE A 116 -3.28 -3.11 -0.02
CA PHE A 116 -3.12 -2.43 -1.31
C PHE A 116 -1.68 -2.43 -1.83
N GLY A 117 -0.69 -2.56 -0.95
CA GLY A 117 0.73 -2.58 -1.31
C GLY A 117 1.65 -1.83 -0.35
N LEU A 118 2.91 -1.69 -0.75
CA LEU A 118 3.98 -1.03 0.01
C LEU A 118 4.78 -0.06 -0.87
N PHE A 119 5.35 0.99 -0.27
CA PHE A 119 6.20 1.99 -0.93
C PHE A 119 7.23 2.57 0.04
#